data_AF-A0A9P5XYZ3-F1
#
_entry.id   AF-A0A9P5XYZ3-F1
#
_cell.length_a   1.000
_cell.length_b   1.000
_cell.length_c   1.000
_cell.angle_alpha   90.00
_cell.angle_beta   90.00
_cell.angle_gamma   90.00
#
_symmetry.space_group_name_H-M   'P 1'
#
loop_
_entity.id
_entity.type
_entity.pdbx_description
1 polymer ?
#
loop_
_entity_poly.entity_id
_entity_poly.type
_entity_poly.pdbx_seq_one_letter_code
_entity_poly.pdbx_strand_id
1 'polypeptide(L)'
;MSDSNASFNPFIVDPRIEIRTFQSNEEGFSLFTQALINLFTGGPCSECGQDRPPPCLCSLEVVERGLVKEAREIIDNLETGEQLSPDTQQVWRKAADDIHIPYWDRSAPVPPVLSDPKLTLAMPDGSTSVVDNILLPLRDLLPSS
;
A
#
# COMPACT_ATOMS: atom_id res chain seq x y z
N MET A 1 3.05 38.98 -10.69
CA MET A 1 3.88 37.77 -10.73
C MET A 1 4.12 37.40 -9.28
N SER A 2 3.32 36.46 -8.76
CA SER A 2 3.39 36.03 -7.37
C SER A 2 3.85 34.58 -7.39
N ASP A 3 5.12 34.38 -7.05
CA ASP A 3 5.71 33.06 -6.90
C ASP A 3 5.12 32.42 -5.64
N SER A 4 4.21 31.47 -5.81
CA SER A 4 3.77 30.56 -4.76
C SER A 4 4.85 29.49 -4.57
N ASN A 5 5.94 29.85 -3.90
CA ASN A 5 6.82 28.89 -3.26
C ASN A 5 6.06 28.27 -2.08
N ALA A 6 5.27 27.24 -2.37
CA ALA A 6 4.83 26.30 -1.35
C ALA A 6 6.11 25.68 -0.76
N SER A 7 6.44 26.10 0.46
CA SER A 7 7.49 25.53 1.27
C SER A 7 7.23 24.03 1.41
N PHE A 8 8.00 23.21 0.70
CA PHE A 8 8.03 21.76 0.89
C PHE A 8 8.55 21.53 2.30
N ASN A 9 7.67 21.19 3.24
CA ASN A 9 8.07 20.82 4.59
C ASN A 9 8.35 19.31 4.58
N PRO A 10 9.62 18.87 4.60
CA PRO A 10 9.98 17.45 4.45
C PRO A 10 9.64 16.60 5.68
N PHE A 11 8.93 17.16 6.67
CA PHE A 11 8.57 16.51 7.93
C PHE A 11 7.05 16.43 8.18
N ILE A 12 6.21 16.69 7.19
CA ILE A 12 4.83 16.22 7.28
C ILE A 12 4.89 14.71 7.04
N VAL A 13 5.12 13.97 8.13
CA VAL A 13 4.76 12.56 8.19
C VAL A 13 3.24 12.55 8.06
N ASP A 14 2.73 12.17 6.89
CA ASP A 14 1.30 11.97 6.73
C ASP A 14 0.88 10.97 7.81
N PRO A 15 -0.03 11.32 8.73
CA PRO A 15 -0.34 10.44 9.84
C PRO A 15 -0.86 9.11 9.31
N ARG A 16 -0.28 8.01 9.81
CA ARG A 16 -0.80 6.66 9.53
C ARG A 16 -2.30 6.65 9.76
N ILE A 17 -3.04 6.14 8.79
CA ILE A 17 -4.49 6.08 8.85
C ILE A 17 -4.89 4.77 9.55
N GLU A 18 -5.98 4.80 10.31
CA GLU A 18 -6.55 3.60 10.93
C GLU A 18 -7.07 2.66 9.84
N ILE A 19 -6.86 1.35 9.98
CA ILE A 19 -7.10 0.37 8.91
C ILE A 19 -8.55 0.30 8.40
N ARG A 20 -9.58 0.57 9.22
CA ARG A 20 -10.98 0.62 8.77
C ARG A 20 -11.24 1.84 7.90
N THR A 21 -10.62 2.97 8.27
CA THR A 21 -10.69 4.19 7.47
C THR A 21 -9.93 3.98 6.15
N PHE A 22 -8.75 3.37 6.23
CA PHE A 22 -7.93 3.05 5.06
C PHE A 22 -8.64 2.10 4.09
N GLN A 23 -9.34 1.08 4.59
CA GLN A 23 -10.13 0.15 3.78
C GLN A 23 -11.20 0.85 2.93
N SER A 24 -11.69 2.03 3.34
CA SER A 24 -12.70 2.78 2.60
C SER A 24 -12.13 3.56 1.40
N ASN A 25 -10.80 3.66 1.29
CA ASN A 25 -10.11 4.18 0.12
C ASN A 25 -9.77 3.00 -0.81
N GLU A 26 -10.62 2.75 -1.80
CA GLU A 26 -10.54 1.54 -2.63
C GLU A 26 -9.21 1.47 -3.40
N GLU A 27 -8.75 2.57 -3.98
CA GLU A 27 -7.50 2.64 -4.75
C GLU A 27 -6.28 2.41 -3.86
N GLY A 28 -6.19 3.16 -2.75
CA GLY A 28 -5.10 3.04 -1.80
C GLY A 28 -5.02 1.65 -1.17
N PHE A 29 -6.16 1.10 -0.74
CA PHE A 29 -6.22 -0.23 -0.15
C PHE A 29 -5.87 -1.33 -1.15
N SER A 30 -6.33 -1.21 -2.40
CA SER A 30 -6.07 -2.20 -3.45
C SER A 30 -4.60 -2.21 -3.86
N LEU A 31 -3.99 -1.03 -4.03
CA LEU A 31 -2.56 -0.93 -4.31
C LEU A 31 -1.71 -1.42 -3.15
N PHE A 32 -2.04 -1.03 -1.92
CA PHE A 32 -1.34 -1.49 -0.73
C PHE A 32 -1.35 -3.03 -0.64
N THR A 33 -2.51 -3.66 -0.83
CA THR A 33 -2.63 -5.11 -0.75
C THR A 33 -1.85 -5.82 -1.85
N GLN A 34 -1.92 -5.34 -3.09
CA GLN A 34 -1.17 -5.92 -4.22
C GLN A 34 0.34 -5.73 -4.07
N ALA A 35 0.77 -4.52 -3.70
CA ALA A 35 2.16 -4.20 -3.42
C ALA A 35 2.71 -5.07 -2.28
N LEU A 36 1.91 -5.31 -1.25
CA LEU A 36 2.27 -6.19 -0.14
C LEU A 36 2.41 -7.65 -0.58
N ILE A 37 1.53 -8.14 -1.45
CA ILE A 37 1.67 -9.48 -2.04
C ILE A 37 2.98 -9.57 -2.85
N ASN A 38 3.24 -8.61 -3.74
CA ASN A 38 4.46 -8.59 -4.54
C ASN A 38 5.72 -8.53 -3.67
N LEU A 39 5.75 -7.64 -2.67
CA LEU A 39 6.87 -7.48 -1.76
C LEU A 39 7.16 -8.77 -0.96
N PHE A 40 6.11 -9.51 -0.57
CA PHE A 40 6.26 -10.73 0.24
C PHE A 40 6.53 -12.00 -0.60
N THR A 41 6.20 -11.98 -1.88
CA THR A 41 6.39 -13.12 -2.82
C THR A 41 7.57 -12.92 -3.78
N GLY A 42 8.05 -11.68 -3.97
CA GLY A 42 8.87 -11.23 -5.10
C GLY A 42 10.38 -11.44 -5.01
N GLY A 43 10.95 -11.87 -3.88
CA GLY A 43 12.37 -12.27 -3.79
C GLY A 43 13.27 -11.42 -2.88
N PRO A 44 14.61 -11.64 -2.93
CA PRO A 44 15.52 -11.43 -1.81
C PRO A 44 15.69 -9.95 -1.45
N CYS A 45 15.76 -9.73 -0.15
CA CYS A 45 15.70 -8.43 0.48
C CYS A 45 17.07 -7.76 0.50
N SER A 46 17.56 -7.43 -0.67
CA SER A 46 18.86 -6.78 -0.87
C SER A 46 18.97 -5.46 -0.09
N GLU A 47 17.85 -4.73 0.12
CA GLU A 47 17.81 -3.49 0.91
C GLU A 47 18.04 -3.71 2.41
N CYS A 48 17.93 -4.94 2.89
CA CYS A 48 18.12 -5.31 4.29
C CYS A 48 19.56 -5.71 4.63
N GLY A 49 20.46 -5.73 3.64
CA GLY A 49 21.85 -6.14 3.80
C GLY A 49 22.04 -7.59 4.26
N GLN A 50 21.00 -8.43 4.19
CA GLN A 50 21.05 -9.85 4.54
C GLN A 50 20.29 -10.69 3.51
N ASP A 51 20.93 -11.76 3.03
CA ASP A 51 20.30 -12.84 2.25
C ASP A 51 19.32 -13.63 3.13
N ARG A 52 18.20 -13.01 3.52
CA ARG A 52 17.09 -13.70 4.21
C ARG A 52 15.97 -14.02 3.23
N PRO A 53 15.31 -15.18 3.37
CA PRO A 53 14.07 -15.43 2.66
C PRO A 53 12.99 -14.43 3.14
N PRO A 54 12.10 -13.98 2.24
CA PRO A 54 11.02 -13.07 2.60
C PRO A 54 10.08 -13.68 3.67
N PRO A 55 9.41 -12.83 4.47
CA PRO A 55 9.39 -11.37 4.35
C PRO A 55 10.45 -10.65 5.17
N CYS A 56 11.02 -9.61 4.58
CA CYS A 56 12.09 -8.86 5.23
C CYS A 56 11.58 -7.57 5.84
N LEU A 57 11.24 -7.70 7.12
CA LEU A 57 10.82 -6.60 7.97
C LEU A 57 12.07 -5.99 8.62
N CYS A 58 12.74 -5.10 7.90
CA CYS A 58 14.05 -4.56 8.32
C CYS A 58 13.89 -3.28 9.12
N SER A 59 13.00 -2.41 8.66
CA SER A 59 12.34 -1.37 9.45
C SER A 59 11.00 -1.05 8.77
N LEU A 60 10.08 -0.42 9.52
CA LEU A 60 8.78 -0.02 8.98
C LEU A 60 8.93 0.94 7.78
N GLU A 61 9.91 1.84 7.84
CA GLU A 61 10.24 2.77 6.75
C GLU A 61 10.74 2.05 5.48
N VAL A 62 11.54 0.99 5.63
CA VAL A 62 12.02 0.20 4.49
C VAL A 62 10.85 -0.52 3.82
N VAL A 63 9.94 -1.09 4.62
CA VAL A 63 8.73 -1.74 4.10
C VAL A 63 7.86 -0.73 3.36
N GLU A 64 7.64 0.46 3.92
CA GLU A 64 6.85 1.51 3.26
C GLU A 64 7.46 1.99 1.94
N ARG A 65 8.78 2.17 1.88
CA ARG A 65 9.45 2.47 0.60
C ARG A 65 9.29 1.35 -0.42
N GLY A 66 9.41 0.09 0.02
CA GLY A 66 9.15 -1.08 -0.81
C GLY A 66 7.71 -1.09 -1.35
N LEU A 67 6.73 -0.80 -0.49
CA LEU A 67 5.32 -0.75 -0.89
C LEU A 67 5.04 0.34 -1.92
N VAL A 68 5.56 1.55 -1.72
CA VAL A 68 5.41 2.65 -2.70
C VAL A 68 6.06 2.28 -4.04
N LYS A 69 7.25 1.66 -4.00
CA LYS A 69 7.94 1.19 -5.21
C LYS A 69 7.11 0.17 -5.97
N GLU A 70 6.66 -0.89 -5.29
CA GLU A 70 5.83 -1.95 -5.91
C GLU A 70 4.50 -1.40 -6.43
N ALA A 71 3.85 -0.50 -5.69
CA ALA A 71 2.61 0.14 -6.13
C ALA A 71 2.79 0.96 -7.41
N ARG A 72 3.91 1.70 -7.53
CA ARG A 72 4.26 2.42 -8.76
C ARG A 72 4.52 1.47 -9.93
N GLU A 73 5.26 0.39 -9.70
CA GLU A 73 5.51 -0.63 -10.72
C GLU A 73 4.22 -1.28 -11.21
N ILE A 74 3.26 -1.55 -10.32
CA ILE A 74 1.92 -2.04 -10.70
C ILE A 74 1.23 -1.05 -11.64
N ILE A 75 1.22 0.24 -11.30
CA ILE A 75 0.57 1.27 -12.14
C ILE A 75 1.27 1.44 -13.48
N ASP A 76 2.61 1.52 -13.51
CA ASP A 76 3.36 1.67 -14.74
C ASP A 76 3.16 0.45 -15.69
N ASN A 77 3.04 -0.76 -15.14
CA ASN A 77 2.72 -1.96 -15.93
C ASN A 77 1.28 -1.94 -16.49
N LEU A 78 0.32 -1.40 -15.74
CA LEU A 78 -1.06 -1.27 -16.19
C LEU A 78 -1.20 -0.20 -17.28
N GLU A 79 -0.48 0.91 -17.18
CA GLU A 79 -0.47 1.97 -18.20
C GLU A 79 0.16 1.55 -19.53
N THR A 80 1.09 0.59 -19.51
CA THR A 80 1.74 0.08 -20.73
C THR A 80 0.92 -1.01 -21.42
N GLY A 81 0.06 -1.73 -20.68
CA GLY A 81 -0.79 -2.80 -21.19
C GLY A 81 -2.22 -2.37 -21.52
N GLU A 82 -2.76 -1.36 -20.85
CA GLU A 82 -4.17 -0.98 -20.91
C GLU A 82 -4.35 0.54 -21.01
N GLN A 83 -5.29 0.97 -21.85
CA GLN A 83 -5.49 2.38 -22.17
C GLN A 83 -6.37 3.06 -21.10
N LEU A 84 -5.82 3.21 -19.89
CA LEU A 84 -6.46 3.93 -18.77
C LEU A 84 -6.66 5.41 -19.12
N SER A 85 -7.74 6.02 -18.60
CA SER A 85 -7.94 7.45 -18.78
C SER A 85 -6.90 8.26 -17.98
N PRO A 86 -6.50 9.47 -18.43
CA PRO A 86 -5.55 10.31 -17.68
C PRO A 86 -5.97 10.60 -16.24
N ASP A 87 -7.27 10.79 -16.01
CA ASP A 87 -7.82 11.03 -14.68
C ASP A 87 -7.67 9.78 -13.79
N THR A 88 -7.95 8.60 -14.34
CA THR A 88 -7.72 7.32 -13.66
C THR A 88 -6.23 7.17 -13.30
N GLN A 89 -5.33 7.39 -14.25
CA GLN A 89 -3.89 7.32 -14.01
C GLN A 89 -3.47 8.25 -12.87
N GLN A 90 -3.97 9.48 -12.85
CA GLN A 90 -3.64 10.45 -11.81
C GLN A 90 -4.13 10.01 -10.42
N VAL A 91 -5.36 9.53 -10.30
CA VAL A 91 -5.92 9.05 -9.02
C VAL A 91 -5.09 7.90 -8.45
N TRP A 92 -4.78 6.91 -9.30
CA TRP A 92 -4.05 5.72 -8.87
C TRP A 92 -2.56 6.00 -8.60
N ARG A 93 -1.93 6.91 -9.35
CA ARG A 93 -0.56 7.38 -9.04
C ARG A 93 -0.52 8.10 -7.70
N LYS A 94 -1.50 8.97 -7.41
CA LYS A 94 -1.60 9.63 -6.11
C LYS A 94 -1.78 8.60 -4.99
N ALA A 95 -2.67 7.63 -5.19
CA ALA A 95 -2.91 6.57 -4.22
C ALA A 95 -1.63 5.76 -3.94
N ALA A 96 -0.77 5.51 -4.93
CA ALA A 96 0.53 4.86 -4.77
C ALA A 96 1.53 5.70 -3.96
N ASP A 97 1.55 7.01 -4.18
CA ASP A 97 2.46 7.94 -3.50
C ASP A 97 2.08 8.17 -2.03
N ASP A 98 0.80 8.08 -1.70
CA ASP A 98 0.26 8.26 -0.35
C ASP A 98 0.27 6.95 0.48
N ILE A 99 0.82 5.85 -0.03
CA ILE A 99 0.79 4.57 0.69
C ILE A 99 1.60 4.65 1.99
N HIS A 100 0.91 4.40 3.09
CA HIS A 100 1.49 4.15 4.39
C HIS A 100 0.90 2.87 4.98
N ILE A 101 1.69 2.15 5.78
CA ILE A 101 1.16 0.99 6.51
C ILE A 101 0.14 1.50 7.54
N PRO A 102 -1.13 1.07 7.44
CA PRO A 102 -2.16 1.51 8.36
C PRO A 102 -1.88 0.98 9.77
N TYR A 103 -2.41 1.67 10.78
CA TYR A 103 -2.40 1.16 12.15
C TYR A 103 -3.73 0.46 12.47
N TRP A 104 -3.71 -0.42 13.47
CA TRP A 104 -4.92 -1.03 14.01
C TRP A 104 -5.07 -0.70 15.50
N ASP A 105 -6.18 -0.06 15.85
CA ASP A 105 -6.61 0.13 17.24
C ASP A 105 -7.11 -1.21 17.81
N ARG A 106 -6.30 -1.82 18.67
CA ARG A 106 -6.59 -3.10 19.32
C ARG A 106 -7.68 -3.02 20.40
N SER A 107 -8.09 -1.82 20.81
CA SER A 107 -9.23 -1.65 21.70
C SER A 107 -10.57 -1.83 20.97
N ALA A 108 -10.57 -1.69 19.64
CA ALA A 108 -11.73 -1.92 18.80
C ALA A 108 -11.87 -3.40 18.38
N PRO A 109 -13.06 -3.84 17.95
CA PRO A 109 -13.23 -5.17 17.34
C PRO A 109 -12.25 -5.40 16.18
N VAL A 110 -11.96 -6.66 15.86
CA VAL A 110 -11.14 -6.98 14.68
C VAL A 110 -11.90 -6.55 13.42
N PRO A 111 -11.31 -5.75 12.52
CA PRO A 111 -11.96 -5.35 11.27
C PRO A 111 -12.01 -6.54 10.28
N PRO A 112 -13.03 -6.60 9.38
CA PRO A 112 -13.18 -7.71 8.43
C PRO A 112 -11.93 -7.98 7.60
N VAL A 113 -11.23 -6.91 7.20
CA VAL A 113 -9.97 -6.98 6.47
C VAL A 113 -8.83 -7.70 7.22
N LEU A 114 -8.96 -7.88 8.53
CA LEU A 114 -8.04 -8.64 9.39
C LEU A 114 -8.63 -9.97 9.89
N SER A 115 -9.78 -10.40 9.36
CA SER A 115 -10.40 -11.70 9.68
C SER A 115 -10.77 -12.53 8.46
N ASP A 116 -11.06 -11.91 7.32
CA ASP A 116 -11.57 -12.61 6.15
C ASP A 116 -10.41 -13.26 5.35
N PRO A 117 -10.56 -14.51 4.89
CA PRO A 117 -9.48 -15.23 4.20
C PRO A 117 -9.18 -14.67 2.80
N LYS A 118 -10.14 -13.94 2.21
CA LYS A 118 -10.05 -13.37 0.87
C LYS A 118 -10.42 -11.90 0.92
N LEU A 119 -9.76 -11.10 0.10
CA LEU A 119 -10.07 -9.68 -0.10
C LEU A 119 -10.55 -9.46 -1.52
N THR A 120 -11.55 -8.59 -1.68
CA THR A 120 -11.96 -8.07 -2.99
C THR A 120 -11.30 -6.70 -3.16
N LEU A 121 -10.56 -6.54 -4.25
CA LEU A 121 -9.80 -5.33 -4.57
C LEU A 121 -10.39 -4.69 -5.82
N ALA A 122 -10.46 -3.36 -5.83
CA ALA A 122 -10.74 -2.60 -7.04
C ALA A 122 -9.49 -2.59 -7.93
N MET A 123 -9.70 -2.56 -9.24
CA MET A 123 -8.64 -2.49 -10.24
C MET A 123 -8.74 -1.17 -11.04
N PRO A 124 -7.62 -0.65 -11.60
CA PRO A 124 -7.65 0.62 -12.32
C PRO A 124 -8.56 0.65 -13.56
N ASP A 125 -8.81 -0.50 -14.18
CA ASP A 125 -9.74 -0.67 -15.30
C ASP A 125 -11.22 -0.66 -14.87
N GLY A 126 -11.49 -0.53 -13.56
CA GLY A 126 -12.83 -0.58 -12.97
C GLY A 126 -13.34 -1.99 -12.69
N SER A 127 -12.54 -3.02 -12.97
CA SER A 127 -12.85 -4.40 -12.58
C SER A 127 -12.54 -4.65 -11.10
N THR A 128 -12.87 -5.85 -10.61
CA THR A 128 -12.48 -6.29 -9.27
C THR A 128 -11.70 -7.59 -9.34
N SER A 129 -10.79 -7.76 -8.38
CA SER A 129 -9.98 -8.97 -8.21
C SER A 129 -10.16 -9.55 -6.81
N VAL A 130 -10.17 -10.87 -6.69
CA VAL A 130 -10.24 -11.57 -5.40
C VAL A 130 -8.90 -12.23 -5.10
N VAL A 131 -8.26 -11.81 -4.01
CA VAL A 131 -6.93 -12.27 -3.62
C VAL A 131 -6.94 -12.95 -2.25
N ASP A 132 -5.92 -13.77 -1.99
CA ASP A 132 -5.65 -14.26 -0.63
C ASP A 132 -5.30 -13.09 0.29
N ASN A 133 -5.86 -13.09 1.50
CA ASN A 133 -5.63 -12.03 2.46
C ASN A 133 -4.26 -12.18 3.14
N ILE A 134 -3.24 -11.52 2.58
CA ILE A 134 -1.89 -11.50 3.14
C ILE A 134 -1.80 -10.70 4.45
N LEU A 135 -2.83 -9.92 4.81
CA LEU A 135 -2.86 -9.18 6.08
C LEU A 135 -3.14 -10.08 7.29
N LEU A 136 -3.75 -11.25 7.10
CA LEU A 136 -4.02 -12.18 8.20
C LEU A 136 -2.75 -12.62 8.94
N PRO A 137 -1.70 -13.14 8.27
CA PRO A 137 -0.45 -13.49 8.96
C PRO A 137 0.33 -12.26 9.47
N LEU A 138 0.03 -11.06 8.96
CA LEU A 138 0.73 -9.81 9.32
C LEU A 138 -0.03 -8.96 10.33
N ARG A 139 -1.23 -9.38 10.73
CA ARG A 139 -2.13 -8.64 11.61
C ARG A 139 -1.44 -8.18 12.89
N ASP A 140 -0.70 -9.08 13.50
CA ASP A 140 -0.05 -8.82 14.80
C ASP A 140 1.18 -7.91 14.66
N LEU A 141 1.64 -7.66 13.43
CA LEU A 141 2.76 -6.78 13.07
C LEU A 141 2.31 -5.37 12.67
N LEU A 142 1.01 -5.14 12.47
CA LEU A 142 0.50 -3.80 12.23
C LEU A 142 0.80 -2.90 13.45
N PRO A 143 1.22 -1.65 13.22
CA PRO A 143 1.36 -0.68 14.29
C PRO A 143 0.06 -0.57 15.10
N SER A 144 0.18 -0.48 16.42
CA SER A 144 -0.93 -0.10 17.28
C SER A 144 -0.85 1.39 17.60
N SER A 145 -2.00 2.06 17.71
CA SER A 145 -2.09 3.39 18.30
C SER A 145 -1.90 3.37 19.82
#